data_AF-C4ZIX6-F1
#
_entry.id   AF-C4ZIX6-F1
#
_cell.length_a   1.000
_cell.length_b   1.000
_cell.length_c   1.000
_cell.angle_alpha   90.00
_cell.angle_beta   90.00
_cell.angle_gamma   90.00
#
_symmetry.space_group_name_H-M   'P 1'
#
loop_
_entity.id
_entity.type
_entity.pdbx_description
1 polymer ?
#
loop_
_entity_poly.entity_id
_entity_poly.type
_entity_poly.pdbx_seq_one_letter_code
_entity_poly.pdbx_strand_id
1 'polypeptide(L)'
;MSVSSPIELVCPAGSLPALKTAIDHGADCVYLGFKDATNARNFSGLNFDPAQVREGVAYAHARKRKVLLALNTYPQTDNWSSWTQAIDRAADYGVDAVILADPGLMAYAAKTHPQLRLHLSVQGSATSYEAINWYRERFGIQRAVLPRVLSMAQVESVVANTQVEIEVFGFGGLCVMVEGRCALSAYATGESPNCNGACSPGKHVRWEDTPRGMETRLNGILIDRFSEGERAGYPTLCKGRFEVNDETYYALEEPTSLNTLELLPELARIGIRAIKIEGRQRSPAYVAQVTKVWRAALDKLNSGGAAGFSVLPAWMAELNKVSEGQSHTLGAYYRPWK
;
A
#
# COMPACT_ATOMS: atom_id res chain seq x y z
N MET A 1 -5.45 -28.69 16.99
CA MET A 1 -4.80 -27.53 16.35
C MET A 1 -5.92 -26.55 16.00
N SER A 2 -5.97 -25.38 16.62
CA SER A 2 -7.03 -24.41 16.34
C SER A 2 -6.93 -24.00 14.87
N VAL A 3 -8.07 -24.02 14.16
CA VAL A 3 -8.14 -23.52 12.79
C VAL A 3 -7.74 -22.04 12.86
N SER A 4 -6.57 -21.70 12.32
CA SER A 4 -6.16 -20.31 12.17
C SER A 4 -7.26 -19.57 11.41
N SER A 5 -7.71 -18.42 11.92
CA SER A 5 -8.64 -17.55 11.19
C SER A 5 -8.13 -17.31 9.76
N PRO A 6 -9.01 -17.36 8.74
CA PRO A 6 -8.62 -17.12 7.36
C PRO A 6 -7.92 -15.76 7.20
N ILE A 7 -6.93 -15.70 6.31
CA ILE A 7 -6.25 -14.43 5.99
C ILE A 7 -7.21 -13.52 5.23
N GLU A 8 -7.35 -12.28 5.68
CA GLU A 8 -8.18 -11.28 5.00
C GLU A 8 -7.48 -10.72 3.75
N LEU A 9 -8.24 -10.57 2.66
CA LEU A 9 -7.79 -9.85 1.47
C LEU A 9 -8.16 -8.36 1.58
N VAL A 10 -7.14 -7.49 1.63
CA VAL A 10 -7.28 -6.04 1.76
C VAL A 10 -6.94 -5.35 0.43
N CYS A 11 -7.96 -4.90 -0.30
CA CYS A 11 -7.81 -4.35 -1.65
C CYS A 11 -7.85 -2.82 -1.71
N PRO A 12 -7.12 -2.19 -2.66
CA PRO A 12 -7.10 -0.74 -2.81
C PRO A 12 -8.35 -0.23 -3.54
N ALA A 13 -8.80 0.96 -3.16
CA ALA A 13 -9.73 1.74 -3.97
C ALA A 13 -9.32 3.21 -4.05
N GLY A 14 -9.10 3.70 -5.28
CA GLY A 14 -8.94 5.12 -5.58
C GLY A 14 -10.23 5.80 -6.01
N SER A 15 -11.33 5.06 -6.15
CA SER A 15 -12.63 5.58 -6.56
C SER A 15 -13.75 4.63 -6.12
N LEU A 16 -14.98 5.13 -6.06
CA LEU A 16 -16.14 4.31 -5.71
C LEU A 16 -16.36 3.12 -6.65
N PRO A 17 -16.20 3.23 -7.99
CA PRO A 17 -16.20 2.07 -8.87
C PRO A 17 -15.15 1.02 -8.49
N ALA A 18 -13.91 1.43 -8.19
CA ALA A 18 -12.86 0.50 -7.77
C ALA A 18 -13.20 -0.22 -6.46
N LEU A 19 -13.83 0.49 -5.50
CA LEU A 19 -14.31 -0.12 -4.25
C LEU A 19 -15.36 -1.20 -4.52
N LYS A 20 -16.39 -0.89 -5.32
CA LYS A 20 -17.45 -1.84 -5.67
C LYS A 20 -16.85 -3.06 -6.37
N THR A 21 -15.97 -2.83 -7.34
CA THR A 21 -15.25 -3.88 -8.08
C THR A 21 -14.41 -4.78 -7.18
N ALA A 22 -13.66 -4.23 -6.21
CA ALA A 22 -12.89 -5.04 -5.27
C ALA A 22 -13.82 -5.97 -4.46
N ILE A 23 -14.92 -5.43 -3.95
CA ILE A 23 -15.88 -6.17 -3.13
C ILE A 23 -16.56 -7.27 -3.93
N ASP A 24 -17.06 -6.96 -5.13
CA ASP A 24 -17.73 -7.92 -6.02
C ASP A 24 -16.79 -9.05 -6.47
N HIS A 25 -15.47 -8.85 -6.38
CA HIS A 25 -14.46 -9.86 -6.68
C HIS A 25 -13.82 -10.54 -5.46
N GLY A 26 -14.36 -10.29 -4.27
CA GLY A 26 -14.05 -11.08 -3.08
C GLY A 26 -13.05 -10.45 -2.11
N ALA A 27 -12.82 -9.13 -2.19
CA ALA A 27 -12.11 -8.44 -1.12
C ALA A 27 -12.86 -8.56 0.21
N ASP A 28 -12.15 -8.89 1.30
CA ASP A 28 -12.70 -8.91 2.66
C ASP A 28 -12.75 -7.49 3.24
N CYS A 29 -11.72 -6.70 2.92
CA CYS A 29 -11.62 -5.28 3.24
C CYS A 29 -11.26 -4.47 2.00
N VAL A 30 -11.75 -3.25 1.90
CA VAL A 30 -11.26 -2.25 0.94
C VAL A 30 -10.70 -1.06 1.69
N TYR A 31 -9.55 -0.54 1.27
CA TYR A 31 -9.00 0.69 1.83
C TYR A 31 -9.02 1.85 0.83
N LEU A 32 -9.46 3.02 1.32
CA LEU A 32 -9.63 4.25 0.54
C LEU A 32 -8.95 5.44 1.21
N GLY A 33 -8.88 6.58 0.52
CA GLY A 33 -8.46 7.87 1.10
C GLY A 33 -9.49 8.96 0.82
N PHE A 34 -9.45 10.04 1.60
CA PHE A 34 -10.18 11.26 1.26
C PHE A 34 -9.50 12.04 0.15
N LYS A 35 -10.27 12.88 -0.54
CA LYS A 35 -9.79 13.75 -1.60
C LYS A 35 -9.07 14.99 -1.05
N ASP A 36 -8.04 14.75 -0.25
CA ASP A 36 -7.21 15.75 0.42
C ASP A 36 -5.83 15.15 0.75
N ALA A 37 -4.98 15.94 1.42
CA ALA A 37 -3.58 15.59 1.72
C ALA A 37 -3.42 14.58 2.87
N THR A 38 -4.52 14.09 3.48
CA THR A 38 -4.45 13.22 4.66
C THR A 38 -3.95 11.79 4.38
N ASN A 39 -3.69 11.45 3.12
CA ASN A 39 -3.28 10.10 2.72
C ASN A 39 -2.17 10.10 1.67
N ALA A 40 -1.34 9.05 1.69
CA ALA A 40 -0.14 8.94 0.84
C ALA A 40 -0.41 8.65 -0.66
N ARG A 41 -1.64 8.89 -1.16
CA ARG A 41 -2.03 8.74 -2.57
C ARG A 41 -2.98 9.87 -3.00
N ASN A 42 -2.63 11.10 -2.63
CA ASN A 42 -3.37 12.30 -2.98
C ASN A 42 -3.03 12.75 -4.42
N PHE A 43 -3.67 12.12 -5.40
CA PHE A 43 -3.53 12.48 -6.82
C PHE A 43 -4.86 13.02 -7.36
N SER A 44 -4.76 13.95 -8.31
CA SER A 44 -5.93 14.51 -8.99
C SER A 44 -6.77 13.40 -9.64
N GLY A 45 -8.10 13.49 -9.47
CA GLY A 45 -9.04 12.51 -10.02
C GLY A 45 -9.21 11.23 -9.20
N LEU A 46 -8.46 11.05 -8.11
CA LEU A 46 -8.63 9.94 -7.18
C LEU A 46 -9.27 10.39 -5.86
N ASN A 47 -9.53 9.39 -5.02
CA ASN A 47 -10.04 9.46 -3.67
C ASN A 47 -11.50 9.92 -3.60
N PHE A 48 -12.03 9.88 -2.38
CA PHE A 48 -13.46 9.93 -2.16
C PHE A 48 -13.88 11.27 -1.57
N ASP A 49 -14.96 11.83 -2.11
CA ASP A 49 -15.72 12.88 -1.45
C ASP A 49 -16.68 12.31 -0.38
N PRO A 50 -17.28 13.16 0.48
CA PRO A 50 -18.17 12.69 1.54
C PRO A 50 -19.36 11.82 1.08
N ALA A 51 -19.95 12.10 -0.08
CA ALA A 51 -21.07 11.32 -0.59
C ALA A 51 -20.61 9.93 -1.04
N GLN A 52 -19.47 9.87 -1.73
CA GLN A 52 -18.86 8.63 -2.19
C GLN A 52 -18.41 7.74 -1.03
N VAL A 53 -17.89 8.31 0.07
CA VAL A 53 -17.52 7.52 1.25
C VAL A 53 -18.75 6.87 1.88
N ARG A 54 -19.83 7.63 2.10
CA ARG A 54 -21.08 7.10 2.66
C ARG A 54 -21.66 5.99 1.80
N GLU A 55 -21.69 6.18 0.48
CA GLU A 55 -22.16 5.15 -0.45
C GLU A 55 -21.26 3.91 -0.42
N GLY A 56 -19.93 4.10 -0.40
CA GLY A 56 -18.96 3.01 -0.37
C GLY A 56 -19.05 2.17 0.91
N VAL A 57 -19.18 2.82 2.08
CA VAL A 57 -19.38 2.15 3.37
C VAL A 57 -20.68 1.37 3.37
N ALA A 58 -21.80 1.99 3.01
CA ALA A 58 -23.10 1.33 2.95
C ALA A 58 -23.07 0.11 2.01
N TYR A 59 -22.45 0.25 0.83
CA TYR A 59 -22.32 -0.82 -0.14
C TYR A 59 -21.51 -2.01 0.39
N ALA A 60 -20.41 -1.73 1.10
CA ALA A 60 -19.54 -2.76 1.68
C ALA A 60 -20.21 -3.48 2.85
N HIS A 61 -20.81 -2.73 3.78
CA HIS A 61 -21.50 -3.28 4.94
C HIS A 61 -22.70 -4.14 4.55
N ALA A 62 -23.45 -3.75 3.50
CA ALA A 62 -24.52 -4.57 2.94
C ALA A 62 -24.03 -5.95 2.44
N ARG A 63 -22.73 -6.08 2.13
CA ARG A 63 -22.06 -7.33 1.71
C ARG A 63 -21.19 -7.94 2.81
N LYS A 64 -21.31 -7.45 4.06
CA LYS A 64 -20.52 -7.87 5.22
C LYS A 64 -19.00 -7.71 5.00
N ARG A 65 -18.60 -6.70 4.24
CA ARG A 65 -17.20 -6.34 3.97
C ARG A 65 -16.83 -5.05 4.68
N LYS A 66 -15.54 -4.88 4.97
CA LYS A 66 -15.03 -3.77 5.76
C LYS A 66 -14.47 -2.65 4.87
N VAL A 67 -14.60 -1.41 5.33
CA VAL A 67 -13.96 -0.24 4.72
C VAL A 67 -12.94 0.34 5.68
N LEU A 68 -11.70 0.45 5.23
CA LEU A 68 -10.60 1.04 5.99
C LEU A 68 -10.26 2.41 5.38
N LEU A 69 -10.01 3.41 6.22
CA LEU A 69 -9.55 4.72 5.76
C LEU A 69 -8.03 4.83 5.92
N ALA A 70 -7.31 5.06 4.84
CA ALA A 70 -5.93 5.51 4.91
C ALA A 70 -5.90 6.99 5.26
N LEU A 71 -5.42 7.31 6.46
CA LEU A 71 -5.17 8.66 6.97
C LEU A 71 -3.70 8.71 7.43
N ASN A 72 -2.82 8.42 6.48
CA ASN A 72 -1.43 8.09 6.72
C ASN A 72 -0.50 9.12 6.08
N THR A 73 -0.64 10.37 6.48
CA THR A 73 0.33 11.45 6.27
C THR A 73 0.47 12.24 7.56
N TYR A 74 1.51 13.06 7.64
CA TYR A 74 1.86 13.82 8.83
C TYR A 74 1.38 15.27 8.71
N PRO A 75 0.57 15.76 9.66
CA PRO A 75 0.13 17.15 9.68
C PRO A 75 1.34 18.08 9.90
N GLN A 76 1.18 19.32 9.47
CA GLN A 76 2.06 20.46 9.77
C GLN A 76 1.37 21.38 10.78
N THR A 77 2.11 22.32 11.35
CA THR A 77 1.65 23.19 12.45
C THR A 77 0.35 23.94 12.13
N ASP A 78 0.15 24.34 10.89
CA ASP A 78 -0.99 25.13 10.41
C ASP A 78 -2.22 24.31 10.00
N ASN A 79 -2.09 22.97 9.87
CA ASN A 79 -3.15 22.13 9.31
C ASN A 79 -3.60 20.96 10.21
N TRP A 80 -3.10 20.90 11.45
CA TRP A 80 -3.48 19.91 12.46
C TRP A 80 -5.00 19.66 12.55
N SER A 81 -5.79 20.74 12.57
CA SER A 81 -7.25 20.68 12.67
C SER A 81 -7.90 19.94 11.50
N SER A 82 -7.34 20.02 10.29
CA SER A 82 -7.86 19.30 9.13
C SER A 82 -7.66 17.79 9.25
N TRP A 83 -6.56 17.34 9.86
CA TRP A 83 -6.32 15.91 10.09
C TRP A 83 -7.18 15.36 11.21
N THR A 84 -7.38 16.10 12.32
CA THR A 84 -8.28 15.67 13.38
C THR A 84 -9.74 15.63 12.90
N GLN A 85 -10.18 16.62 12.12
CA GLN A 85 -11.49 16.59 11.47
C GLN A 85 -11.64 15.44 10.47
N ALA A 86 -10.56 15.02 9.80
CA ALA A 86 -10.60 13.82 8.96
C ALA A 86 -10.81 12.54 9.80
N ILE A 87 -10.21 12.44 10.99
CA ILE A 87 -10.48 11.34 11.93
C ILE A 87 -11.95 11.38 12.39
N ASP A 88 -12.46 12.56 12.75
CA ASP A 88 -13.86 12.72 13.17
C ASP A 88 -14.83 12.28 12.06
N ARG A 89 -14.61 12.75 10.83
CA ARG A 89 -15.37 12.32 9.65
C ARG A 89 -15.30 10.81 9.43
N ALA A 90 -14.13 10.19 9.65
CA ALA A 90 -13.96 8.75 9.49
C ALA A 90 -14.87 7.96 10.44
N ALA A 91 -14.89 8.38 11.72
CA ALA A 91 -15.76 7.80 12.73
C ALA A 91 -17.25 8.01 12.38
N ASP A 92 -17.63 9.23 11.99
CA ASP A 92 -19.01 9.58 11.63
C ASP A 92 -19.52 8.79 10.42
N TYR A 93 -18.64 8.52 9.44
CA TYR A 93 -18.99 7.72 8.27
C TYR A 93 -19.03 6.22 8.54
N GLY A 94 -18.64 5.77 9.74
CA GLY A 94 -18.68 4.37 10.13
C GLY A 94 -17.64 3.51 9.42
N VAL A 95 -16.44 4.05 9.13
CA VAL A 95 -15.35 3.20 8.62
C VAL A 95 -14.91 2.20 9.69
N ASP A 96 -14.54 1.00 9.29
CA ASP A 96 -14.19 -0.11 10.19
C ASP A 96 -12.82 0.06 10.86
N ALA A 97 -11.91 0.80 10.23
CA ALA A 97 -10.63 1.19 10.83
C ALA A 97 -10.02 2.42 10.14
N VAL A 98 -9.13 3.12 10.86
CA VAL A 98 -8.24 4.13 10.27
C VAL A 98 -6.79 3.66 10.34
N ILE A 99 -6.10 3.77 9.20
CA ILE A 99 -4.69 3.43 9.04
C ILE A 99 -3.88 4.72 9.23
N LEU A 100 -3.25 4.87 10.39
CA LEU A 100 -2.56 6.09 10.85
C LEU A 100 -1.04 5.91 10.90
N ALA A 101 -0.29 7.00 10.85
CA ALA A 101 1.17 7.01 10.97
C ALA A 101 1.69 7.91 12.10
N ASP A 102 1.02 9.04 12.31
CA ASP A 102 1.39 10.04 13.30
C ASP A 102 0.92 9.65 14.72
N PRO A 103 1.82 9.59 15.73
CA PRO A 103 1.46 9.26 17.11
C PRO A 103 0.47 10.25 17.75
N GLY A 104 0.55 11.54 17.40
CA GLY A 104 -0.37 12.55 17.90
C GLY A 104 -1.79 12.31 17.40
N LEU A 105 -1.94 11.99 16.11
CA LEU A 105 -3.23 11.64 15.52
C LEU A 105 -3.78 10.33 16.08
N MET A 106 -2.93 9.34 16.35
CA MET A 106 -3.35 8.13 17.05
C MET A 106 -3.83 8.43 18.47
N ALA A 107 -3.12 9.29 19.22
CA ALA A 107 -3.53 9.74 20.55
C ALA A 107 -4.87 10.47 20.50
N TYR A 108 -5.08 11.35 19.52
CA TYR A 108 -6.35 12.03 19.29
C TYR A 108 -7.47 11.04 19.00
N ALA A 109 -7.27 10.12 18.05
CA ALA A 109 -8.28 9.13 17.68
C ALA A 109 -8.64 8.22 18.87
N ALA A 110 -7.66 7.71 19.60
CA ALA A 110 -7.87 6.85 20.77
C ALA A 110 -8.64 7.57 21.90
N LYS A 111 -8.41 8.87 22.07
CA LYS A 111 -9.09 9.69 23.08
C LYS A 111 -10.51 10.06 22.67
N THR A 112 -10.71 10.54 21.44
CA THR A 112 -11.98 11.11 20.97
C THR A 112 -12.94 10.04 20.44
N HIS A 113 -12.40 8.99 19.83
CA HIS A 113 -13.17 7.91 19.19
C HIS A 113 -12.68 6.54 19.67
N PRO A 114 -12.85 6.17 20.96
CA PRO A 114 -12.28 4.96 21.53
C PRO A 114 -12.78 3.64 20.91
N GLN A 115 -13.89 3.68 20.18
CA GLN A 115 -14.44 2.53 19.44
C GLN A 115 -13.87 2.40 18.02
N LEU A 116 -13.22 3.45 17.50
CA LEU A 116 -12.64 3.44 16.16
C LEU A 116 -11.38 2.59 16.14
N ARG A 117 -11.39 1.55 15.33
CA ARG A 117 -10.25 0.63 15.24
C ARG A 117 -9.04 1.33 14.61
N LEU A 118 -7.88 1.25 15.26
CA LEU A 118 -6.65 1.88 14.76
C LEU A 118 -5.70 0.83 14.18
N HIS A 119 -5.21 1.09 12.97
CA HIS A 119 -4.16 0.32 12.32
C HIS A 119 -2.91 1.19 12.16
N LEU A 120 -1.73 0.62 12.41
CA LEU A 120 -0.45 1.27 12.16
C LEU A 120 -0.10 1.14 10.67
N SER A 121 0.04 2.29 10.01
CA SER A 121 0.49 2.40 8.64
C SER A 121 1.95 2.04 8.51
N VAL A 122 2.33 1.53 7.33
CA VAL A 122 3.73 1.41 6.92
C VAL A 122 4.51 2.72 7.05
N GLN A 123 3.84 3.89 6.96
CA GLN A 123 4.45 5.20 7.24
C GLN A 123 5.00 5.37 8.67
N GLY A 124 4.46 4.64 9.64
CA GLY A 124 5.03 4.58 10.99
C GLY A 124 6.43 3.96 11.02
N SER A 125 6.82 3.22 9.96
CA SER A 125 8.13 2.58 9.79
C SER A 125 8.54 1.67 10.97
N ALA A 126 7.57 1.03 11.62
CA ALA A 126 7.84 0.05 12.67
C ALA A 126 8.27 -1.29 12.06
N THR A 127 9.53 -1.66 12.26
CA THR A 127 10.14 -2.89 11.71
C THR A 127 10.45 -3.94 12.77
N SER A 128 10.04 -3.72 14.02
CA SER A 128 10.27 -4.64 15.14
C SER A 128 9.02 -4.76 16.02
N TYR A 129 8.91 -5.87 16.76
CA TYR A 129 7.76 -6.10 17.64
C TYR A 129 7.77 -5.14 18.83
N GLU A 130 8.93 -4.67 19.29
CA GLU A 130 9.06 -3.68 20.37
C GLU A 130 8.40 -2.36 19.96
N ALA A 131 8.67 -1.88 18.75
CA ALA A 131 8.03 -0.68 18.23
C ALA A 131 6.51 -0.87 18.10
N ILE A 132 6.06 -1.99 17.52
CA ILE A 132 4.64 -2.30 17.36
C ILE A 132 3.92 -2.40 18.71
N ASN A 133 4.52 -3.07 19.68
CA ASN A 133 3.98 -3.21 21.03
C ASN A 133 3.91 -1.85 21.74
N TRP A 134 4.90 -0.98 21.56
CA TRP A 134 4.82 0.40 22.06
C TRP A 134 3.63 1.17 21.48
N TYR A 135 3.40 1.11 20.17
CA TYR A 135 2.22 1.74 19.56
C TYR A 135 0.91 1.15 20.10
N ARG A 136 0.87 -0.16 20.34
CA ARG A 136 -0.29 -0.83 20.94
C ARG A 136 -0.53 -0.34 22.36
N GLU A 137 0.50 -0.30 23.20
CA GLU A 137 0.40 0.14 24.59
C GLU A 137 -0.02 1.61 24.71
N ARG A 138 0.47 2.47 23.83
CA ARG A 138 0.20 3.91 23.87
C ARG A 138 -1.12 4.31 23.24
N PHE A 139 -1.52 3.64 22.16
CA PHE A 139 -2.66 4.09 21.34
C PHE A 139 -3.70 3.01 21.07
N GLY A 140 -3.47 1.77 21.50
CA GLY A 140 -4.42 0.69 21.29
C GLY A 140 -4.53 0.22 19.83
N ILE A 141 -3.47 0.36 19.03
CA ILE A 141 -3.48 -0.19 17.65
C ILE A 141 -3.79 -1.69 17.68
N GLN A 142 -4.59 -2.14 16.73
CA GLN A 142 -5.05 -3.53 16.66
C GLN A 142 -4.50 -4.27 15.44
N ARG A 143 -3.89 -3.56 14.49
CA ARG A 143 -3.18 -4.12 13.33
C ARG A 143 -1.99 -3.26 12.96
N ALA A 144 -0.93 -3.84 12.44
CA ALA A 144 0.22 -3.14 11.87
C ALA A 144 0.50 -3.64 10.45
N VAL A 145 0.62 -2.70 9.51
CA VAL A 145 1.06 -2.97 8.13
C VAL A 145 2.58 -2.92 8.11
N LEU A 146 3.24 -4.07 7.90
CA LEU A 146 4.68 -4.14 7.93
C LEU A 146 5.35 -3.52 6.69
N PRO A 147 6.49 -2.84 6.89
CA PRO A 147 7.41 -2.49 5.82
C PRO A 147 7.91 -3.71 5.03
N ARG A 148 7.97 -3.60 3.70
CA ARG A 148 8.52 -4.58 2.74
C ARG A 148 10.06 -4.65 2.74
N VAL A 149 10.70 -4.28 3.86
CA VAL A 149 12.16 -4.34 4.06
C VAL A 149 12.59 -5.49 4.99
N LEU A 150 11.62 -6.14 5.65
CA LEU A 150 11.87 -7.29 6.52
C LEU A 150 12.02 -8.57 5.69
N SER A 151 12.98 -9.42 6.06
CA SER A 151 13.01 -10.80 5.56
C SER A 151 11.94 -11.66 6.23
N MET A 152 11.61 -12.81 5.64
CA MET A 152 10.62 -13.74 6.21
C MET A 152 10.90 -14.11 7.67
N ALA A 153 12.15 -14.41 8.02
CA ALA A 153 12.55 -14.70 9.40
C ALA A 153 12.31 -13.51 10.36
N GLN A 154 12.45 -12.27 9.89
CA GLN A 154 12.17 -11.08 10.70
C GLN A 154 10.67 -10.89 10.88
N VAL A 155 9.88 -11.15 9.83
CA VAL A 155 8.41 -11.13 9.93
C VAL A 155 7.92 -12.20 10.90
N GLU A 156 8.43 -13.43 10.82
CA GLU A 156 8.09 -14.50 11.77
C GLU A 156 8.44 -14.10 13.21
N SER A 157 9.61 -13.52 13.43
CA SER A 157 10.01 -12.99 14.74
C SER A 157 9.04 -11.92 15.24
N VAL A 158 8.58 -11.00 14.38
CA VAL A 158 7.57 -10.00 14.77
C VAL A 158 6.26 -10.66 15.18
N VAL A 159 5.72 -11.56 14.35
CA VAL A 159 4.43 -12.20 14.61
C VAL A 159 4.47 -13.03 15.90
N ALA A 160 5.57 -13.72 16.17
CA ALA A 160 5.73 -14.52 17.39
C ALA A 160 5.74 -13.68 18.69
N ASN A 161 6.05 -12.38 18.63
CA ASN A 161 6.28 -11.53 19.79
C ASN A 161 5.29 -10.35 19.94
N THR A 162 4.17 -10.37 19.22
CA THR A 162 3.12 -9.36 19.36
C THR A 162 1.71 -9.95 19.30
N GLN A 163 0.78 -9.29 20.01
CA GLN A 163 -0.65 -9.59 19.91
C GLN A 163 -1.35 -8.71 18.85
N VAL A 164 -0.65 -7.75 18.26
CA VAL A 164 -1.17 -6.92 17.17
C VAL A 164 -1.28 -7.76 15.92
N GLU A 165 -2.41 -7.66 15.19
CA GLU A 165 -2.55 -8.35 13.92
C GLU A 165 -1.50 -7.84 12.91
N ILE A 166 -0.83 -8.75 12.22
CA ILE A 166 0.16 -8.37 11.22
C ILE A 166 -0.44 -8.47 9.81
N GLU A 167 -0.34 -7.36 9.09
CA GLU A 167 -0.69 -7.21 7.67
C GLU A 167 0.58 -7.03 6.85
N VAL A 168 0.71 -7.77 5.74
CA VAL A 168 1.82 -7.64 4.79
C VAL A 168 1.31 -7.37 3.40
N PHE A 169 2.14 -6.78 2.55
CA PHE A 169 1.80 -6.61 1.14
C PHE A 169 1.94 -7.92 0.37
N GLY A 170 0.93 -8.25 -0.43
CA GLY A 170 0.93 -9.40 -1.32
C GLY A 170 1.37 -9.06 -2.74
N PHE A 171 0.84 -7.97 -3.29
CA PHE A 171 1.12 -7.58 -4.66
C PHE A 171 1.11 -6.06 -4.87
N GLY A 172 1.91 -5.59 -5.82
CA GLY A 172 1.90 -4.22 -6.34
C GLY A 172 3.25 -3.53 -6.27
N GLY A 173 3.31 -2.25 -6.66
CA GLY A 173 4.57 -1.52 -6.83
C GLY A 173 5.40 -1.45 -5.55
N LEU A 174 6.69 -1.77 -5.66
CA LEU A 174 7.65 -1.73 -4.57
C LEU A 174 8.16 -0.29 -4.33
N CYS A 175 8.47 0.05 -3.08
CA CYS A 175 9.05 1.34 -2.69
C CYS A 175 10.47 1.11 -2.15
N VAL A 176 11.37 2.08 -2.36
CA VAL A 176 12.76 2.01 -1.88
C VAL A 176 12.88 2.02 -0.35
N MET A 177 13.88 1.26 0.10
CA MET A 177 14.55 0.98 1.39
C MET A 177 14.19 1.71 2.71
N VAL A 178 13.41 2.80 2.73
CA VAL A 178 12.84 3.37 3.97
C VAL A 178 11.34 3.52 3.75
N GLU A 179 10.64 2.39 3.76
CA GLU A 179 9.21 2.39 3.50
C GLU A 179 8.47 3.34 4.43
N GLY A 180 7.74 4.25 3.80
CA GLY A 180 6.84 5.15 4.49
C GLY A 180 7.41 6.51 4.89
N ARG A 181 8.72 6.76 4.68
CA ARG A 181 9.34 8.07 4.96
C ARG A 181 10.30 8.49 3.84
N CYS A 182 9.72 8.91 2.71
CA CYS A 182 10.51 9.32 1.56
C CYS A 182 10.92 10.80 1.64
N ALA A 183 12.21 11.09 1.45
CA ALA A 183 12.75 12.45 1.35
C ALA A 183 13.03 12.90 -0.09
N LEU A 184 13.04 11.96 -1.05
CA LEU A 184 13.40 12.21 -2.44
C LEU A 184 12.50 13.24 -3.12
N SER A 185 11.19 13.16 -2.92
CA SER A 185 10.28 14.16 -3.52
C SER A 185 10.44 15.53 -2.89
N ALA A 186 10.68 15.61 -1.57
CA ALA A 186 10.91 16.87 -0.89
C ALA A 186 12.19 17.54 -1.41
N TYR A 187 13.25 16.76 -1.62
CA TYR A 187 14.47 17.23 -2.26
C TYR A 187 14.23 17.74 -3.69
N ALA A 188 13.52 16.95 -4.51
CA ALA A 188 13.32 17.28 -5.91
C ALA A 188 12.34 18.44 -6.13
N THR A 189 11.29 18.57 -5.30
CA THR A 189 10.12 19.42 -5.60
C THR A 189 9.77 20.43 -4.50
N GLY A 190 10.40 20.34 -3.33
CA GLY A 190 9.98 21.05 -2.12
C GLY A 190 8.74 20.44 -1.44
N GLU A 191 8.11 19.42 -2.03
CA GLU A 191 6.89 18.80 -1.50
C GLU A 191 7.16 17.38 -1.00
N SER A 192 6.97 17.18 0.30
CA SER A 192 7.11 15.86 0.93
C SER A 192 5.90 14.97 0.64
N PRO A 193 6.10 13.71 0.19
CA PRO A 193 4.99 12.76 0.03
C PRO A 193 4.40 12.36 1.38
N ASN A 194 5.17 12.52 2.46
CA ASN A 194 4.74 12.22 3.82
C ASN A 194 3.73 13.25 4.34
N CYS A 195 3.63 14.43 3.71
CA CYS A 195 2.72 15.50 4.11
C CYS A 195 1.68 15.82 3.02
N ASN A 196 2.07 15.77 1.74
CA ASN A 196 1.24 16.15 0.60
C ASN A 196 0.65 14.95 -0.17
N GLY A 197 1.13 13.74 0.11
CA GLY A 197 0.52 12.51 -0.35
C GLY A 197 0.86 12.05 -1.78
N ALA A 198 1.87 12.61 -2.43
CA ALA A 198 2.30 12.20 -3.77
C ALA A 198 3.83 12.08 -3.88
N CYS A 199 4.33 10.93 -4.38
CA CYS A 199 5.76 10.71 -4.60
C CYS A 199 6.36 11.62 -5.69
N SER A 200 5.53 11.97 -6.67
CA SER A 200 5.84 12.98 -7.69
C SER A 200 4.58 13.79 -7.90
N PRO A 201 4.48 15.02 -7.39
CA PRO A 201 3.30 15.83 -7.60
C PRO A 201 3.15 16.19 -9.09
N GLY A 202 1.96 15.96 -9.67
CA GLY A 202 1.75 16.08 -11.12
C GLY A 202 2.09 17.45 -11.70
N LYS A 203 1.96 18.54 -10.93
CA LYS A 203 2.34 19.90 -11.36
C LYS A 203 3.84 20.07 -11.65
N HIS A 204 4.68 19.20 -11.09
CA HIS A 204 6.13 19.17 -11.30
C HIS A 204 6.57 18.17 -12.37
N VAL A 205 5.64 17.34 -12.87
CA VAL A 205 5.94 16.32 -13.88
C VAL A 205 5.91 16.91 -15.28
N ARG A 206 6.93 16.63 -16.08
CA ARG A 206 6.99 17.00 -17.52
C ARG A 206 7.34 15.78 -18.36
N TRP A 207 6.79 15.79 -19.56
CA TRP A 207 7.03 14.83 -20.63
C TRP A 207 7.49 15.64 -21.83
N GLU A 208 8.71 15.43 -22.29
CA GLU A 208 9.38 16.28 -23.27
C GLU A 208 9.93 15.42 -24.40
N ASP A 209 9.42 15.63 -25.62
CA ASP A 209 9.98 15.00 -26.81
C ASP A 209 11.28 15.69 -27.21
N THR A 210 12.37 14.93 -27.24
CA THR A 210 13.70 15.42 -27.63
C THR A 210 14.24 14.62 -28.81
N PRO A 211 15.27 15.11 -29.54
CA PRO A 211 15.94 14.32 -30.58
C PRO A 211 16.56 13.00 -30.10
N ARG A 212 16.73 12.81 -28.78
CA ARG A 212 17.29 11.59 -28.19
C ARG A 212 16.22 10.59 -27.73
N GLY A 213 14.94 10.94 -27.83
CA GLY A 213 13.81 10.18 -27.28
C GLY A 213 12.94 11.02 -26.35
N MET A 214 11.90 10.40 -25.81
CA MET A 214 10.97 11.05 -24.89
C MET A 214 11.59 11.09 -23.48
N GLU A 215 11.81 12.29 -22.95
CA GLU A 215 12.34 12.51 -21.60
C GLU A 215 11.20 12.72 -20.60
N THR A 216 11.33 12.12 -19.42
CA THR A 216 10.47 12.42 -18.27
C THR A 216 11.25 13.21 -17.24
N ARG A 217 10.63 14.26 -16.71
CA ARG A 217 11.25 15.13 -15.71
C ARG A 217 10.37 15.35 -14.50
N LEU A 218 11.02 15.53 -13.35
CA LEU A 218 10.40 15.95 -12.11
C LEU A 218 11.08 17.24 -11.63
N ASN A 219 10.37 18.35 -11.69
CA ASN A 219 10.88 19.69 -11.36
C ASN A 219 12.24 20.00 -12.05
N GLY A 220 12.30 19.71 -13.36
CA GLY A 220 13.49 19.91 -14.18
C GLY A 220 14.54 18.79 -14.12
N ILE A 221 14.52 17.93 -13.09
CA ILE A 221 15.43 16.79 -12.98
C ILE A 221 15.04 15.73 -14.00
N LEU A 222 15.99 15.30 -14.84
CA LEU A 222 15.80 14.16 -15.76
C LEU A 222 15.65 12.88 -14.94
N ILE A 223 14.49 12.23 -15.05
CA ILE A 223 14.20 10.97 -14.38
C ILE A 223 14.55 9.80 -15.30
N ASP A 224 14.14 9.90 -16.56
CA ASP A 224 14.32 8.82 -17.51
C ASP A 224 14.17 9.32 -18.96
N ARG A 225 14.76 8.60 -19.91
CA ARG A 225 14.64 8.81 -21.36
C ARG A 225 14.26 7.50 -22.03
N PHE A 226 13.17 7.53 -22.80
CA PHE A 226 12.60 6.36 -23.44
C PHE A 226 12.76 6.41 -24.96
N SER A 227 13.03 5.26 -25.55
CA SER A 227 13.07 5.07 -27.01
C SER A 227 11.66 5.02 -27.61
N GLU A 228 11.56 5.15 -28.93
CA GLU A 228 10.27 5.01 -29.62
C GLU A 228 9.66 3.62 -29.35
N GLY A 229 8.40 3.60 -28.92
CA GLY A 229 7.66 2.38 -28.57
C GLY A 229 7.97 1.79 -27.18
N GLU A 230 8.96 2.32 -26.46
CA GLU A 230 9.22 1.94 -25.06
C GLU A 230 8.12 2.51 -24.16
N ARG A 231 7.63 1.69 -23.22
CA ARG A 231 6.58 2.12 -22.30
C ARG A 231 7.15 2.99 -21.22
N ALA A 232 6.73 4.24 -21.19
CA ALA A 232 7.16 5.15 -20.15
C ALA A 232 6.32 5.03 -18.86
N GLY A 233 7.00 4.90 -17.74
CA GLY A 233 6.41 4.90 -16.40
C GLY A 233 6.16 6.31 -15.88
N TYR A 234 5.29 6.44 -14.87
CA TYR A 234 5.11 7.72 -14.19
C TYR A 234 6.43 8.15 -13.50
N PRO A 235 6.96 9.35 -13.75
CA PRO A 235 8.28 9.74 -13.30
C PRO A 235 8.35 9.78 -11.79
N THR A 236 9.00 8.80 -11.20
CA THR A 236 9.21 8.66 -9.76
C THR A 236 10.70 8.66 -9.52
N LEU A 237 11.21 9.56 -8.66
CA LEU A 237 12.65 9.80 -8.53
C LEU A 237 13.43 8.52 -8.21
N CYS A 238 12.87 7.62 -7.39
CA CYS A 238 13.54 6.36 -7.04
C CYS A 238 13.52 5.29 -8.13
N LYS A 239 12.82 5.51 -9.24
CA LYS A 239 12.66 4.55 -10.35
C LYS A 239 13.13 5.10 -11.69
N GLY A 240 13.98 6.12 -11.65
CA GLY A 240 14.63 6.69 -12.82
C GLY A 240 15.92 5.95 -13.20
N ARG A 241 16.36 6.13 -14.45
CA ARG A 241 17.68 5.73 -14.92
C ARG A 241 18.65 6.90 -14.74
N PHE A 242 19.72 6.69 -14.00
CA PHE A 242 20.72 7.72 -13.67
C PHE A 242 22.11 7.28 -14.13
N GLU A 243 22.94 8.26 -14.48
CA GLU A 243 24.35 8.03 -14.81
C GLU A 243 25.17 7.95 -13.52
N VAL A 244 25.82 6.81 -13.30
CA VAL A 244 26.70 6.54 -12.15
C VAL A 244 27.95 5.86 -12.68
N ASN A 245 29.13 6.47 -12.46
CA ASN A 245 30.42 5.96 -12.95
C ASN A 245 30.39 5.58 -14.45
N ASP A 246 29.91 6.51 -15.30
CA ASP A 246 29.80 6.35 -16.76
C ASP A 246 28.78 5.29 -17.25
N GLU A 247 27.99 4.69 -16.35
CA GLU A 247 26.92 3.75 -16.70
C GLU A 247 25.54 4.34 -16.41
N THR A 248 24.58 4.16 -17.32
CA THR A 248 23.19 4.57 -17.13
C THR A 248 22.31 3.37 -16.81
N TYR A 249 21.79 3.31 -15.58
CA TYR A 249 20.93 2.22 -15.11
C TYR A 249 19.99 2.68 -13.98
N TYR A 250 19.10 1.81 -13.51
CA TYR A 250 18.25 2.08 -12.35
C TYR A 250 19.09 2.07 -11.06
N ALA A 251 19.69 3.21 -10.73
CA ALA A 251 20.64 3.31 -9.62
C ALA A 251 20.02 3.13 -8.22
N LEU A 252 18.70 3.32 -8.10
CA LEU A 252 17.98 3.24 -6.83
C LEU A 252 17.09 2.01 -6.74
N GLU A 253 16.14 1.87 -7.67
CA GLU A 253 15.21 0.74 -7.71
C GLU A 253 14.68 0.55 -9.13
N GLU A 254 14.62 -0.70 -9.56
CA GLU A 254 14.00 -1.05 -10.83
C GLU A 254 12.47 -0.94 -10.76
N PRO A 255 11.78 -0.56 -11.85
CA PRO A 255 10.34 -0.66 -11.93
C PRO A 255 9.91 -2.14 -11.85
N THR A 256 9.58 -2.60 -10.65
CA THR A 256 9.14 -3.98 -10.40
C THR A 256 7.98 -4.02 -9.41
N SER A 257 7.20 -5.09 -9.46
CA SER A 257 6.12 -5.34 -8.50
C SER A 257 6.51 -6.41 -7.49
N LEU A 258 6.17 -6.17 -6.22
CA LEU A 258 6.16 -7.25 -5.24
C LEU A 258 5.11 -8.28 -5.67
N ASN A 259 5.43 -9.57 -5.56
CA ASN A 259 4.46 -10.65 -5.72
C ASN A 259 4.77 -11.81 -4.76
N THR A 260 4.05 -11.91 -3.64
CA THR A 260 4.29 -12.92 -2.61
C THR A 260 3.34 -14.12 -2.72
N LEU A 261 2.72 -14.35 -3.88
CA LEU A 261 1.70 -15.39 -4.06
C LEU A 261 2.24 -16.79 -3.70
N GLU A 262 3.50 -17.06 -4.03
CA GLU A 262 4.20 -18.31 -3.69
C GLU A 262 4.46 -18.47 -2.19
N LEU A 263 4.55 -17.35 -1.45
CA LEU A 263 4.80 -17.35 -0.01
C LEU A 263 3.52 -17.54 0.81
N LEU A 264 2.33 -17.61 0.18
CA LEU A 264 1.05 -17.72 0.88
C LEU A 264 0.98 -18.83 1.94
N PRO A 265 1.46 -20.08 1.69
CA PRO A 265 1.47 -21.13 2.71
C PRO A 265 2.30 -20.76 3.93
N GLU A 266 3.45 -20.14 3.71
CA GLU A 266 4.37 -19.75 4.76
C GLU A 266 3.83 -18.56 5.56
N LEU A 267 3.26 -17.56 4.88
CA LEU A 267 2.59 -16.43 5.51
C LEU A 267 1.42 -16.89 6.40
N ALA A 268 0.66 -17.90 5.94
CA ALA A 268 -0.38 -18.52 6.76
C ALA A 268 0.18 -19.27 7.97
N ARG A 269 1.27 -20.03 7.78
CA ARG A 269 1.94 -20.78 8.85
C ARG A 269 2.41 -19.85 9.97
N ILE A 270 3.06 -18.74 9.63
CA ILE A 270 3.59 -17.80 10.64
C ILE A 270 2.49 -16.95 11.30
N GLY A 271 1.25 -16.98 10.80
CA GLY A 271 0.11 -16.33 11.43
C GLY A 271 -0.20 -14.91 10.93
N ILE A 272 0.18 -14.58 9.70
CA ILE A 272 -0.27 -13.34 9.04
C ILE A 272 -1.80 -13.28 9.01
N ARG A 273 -2.36 -12.10 9.29
CA ARG A 273 -3.82 -11.90 9.38
C ARG A 273 -4.43 -11.23 8.16
N ALA A 274 -3.65 -10.47 7.41
CA ALA A 274 -4.13 -9.81 6.22
C ALA A 274 -3.06 -9.72 5.12
N ILE A 275 -3.48 -9.90 3.87
CA ILE A 275 -2.70 -9.57 2.68
C ILE A 275 -3.25 -8.29 2.06
N LYS A 276 -2.38 -7.29 1.96
CA LYS A 276 -2.66 -6.00 1.33
C LYS A 276 -2.24 -6.00 -0.12
N ILE A 277 -3.13 -5.58 -1.00
CA ILE A 277 -2.80 -5.26 -2.39
C ILE A 277 -2.50 -3.76 -2.49
N GLU A 278 -1.36 -3.41 -3.07
CA GLU A 278 -1.02 -2.01 -3.36
C GLU A 278 -1.58 -1.59 -4.72
N GLY A 279 -2.01 -0.33 -4.81
CA GLY A 279 -2.44 0.26 -6.08
C GLY A 279 -3.70 1.11 -6.01
N ARG A 280 -3.87 1.98 -5.00
CA ARG A 280 -5.02 2.93 -4.99
C ARG A 280 -5.09 3.81 -6.24
N GLN A 281 -3.96 4.01 -6.93
CA GLN A 281 -3.90 4.78 -8.18
C GLN A 281 -4.26 3.97 -9.43
N ARG A 282 -4.51 2.67 -9.29
CA ARG A 282 -4.77 1.79 -10.42
C ARG A 282 -6.25 1.79 -10.80
N SER A 283 -6.54 1.41 -12.04
CA SER A 283 -7.88 1.38 -12.58
C SER A 283 -8.75 0.31 -11.91
N PRO A 284 -10.09 0.41 -11.99
CA PRO A 284 -10.99 -0.67 -11.58
C PRO A 284 -10.67 -2.02 -12.25
N ALA A 285 -10.18 -2.01 -13.50
CA ALA A 285 -9.77 -3.24 -14.19
C ALA A 285 -8.58 -3.94 -13.52
N TYR A 286 -7.56 -3.17 -13.11
CA TYR A 286 -6.45 -3.70 -12.30
C TYR A 286 -6.97 -4.30 -10.98
N VAL A 287 -7.83 -3.55 -10.29
CA VAL A 287 -8.39 -3.99 -9.00
C VAL A 287 -9.17 -5.29 -9.17
N ALA A 288 -10.00 -5.40 -10.20
CA ALA A 288 -10.73 -6.62 -10.51
C ALA A 288 -9.79 -7.82 -10.72
N GLN A 289 -8.80 -7.65 -11.60
CA GLN A 289 -7.89 -8.71 -12.00
C GLN A 289 -7.08 -9.23 -10.83
N VAL A 290 -6.43 -8.34 -10.08
CA VAL A 290 -5.60 -8.73 -8.93
C VAL A 290 -6.45 -9.31 -7.80
N THR A 291 -7.62 -8.72 -7.50
CA THR A 291 -8.50 -9.24 -6.45
C THR A 291 -8.98 -10.66 -6.78
N LYS A 292 -9.39 -10.94 -8.02
CA LYS A 292 -9.82 -12.29 -8.43
C LYS A 292 -8.73 -13.33 -8.23
N VAL A 293 -7.50 -13.01 -8.66
CA VAL A 293 -6.35 -13.94 -8.52
C VAL A 293 -6.06 -14.21 -7.06
N TRP A 294 -5.95 -13.16 -6.24
CA TRP A 294 -5.62 -13.31 -4.81
C TRP A 294 -6.74 -13.99 -4.03
N ARG A 295 -8.01 -13.70 -4.34
CA ARG A 295 -9.15 -14.40 -3.74
C ARG A 295 -9.10 -15.89 -4.05
N ALA A 296 -8.90 -16.26 -5.32
CA ALA A 296 -8.79 -17.65 -5.74
C ALA A 296 -7.61 -18.37 -5.06
N ALA A 297 -6.47 -17.70 -4.90
CA ALA A 297 -5.33 -18.25 -4.19
C ALA A 297 -5.60 -18.48 -2.70
N LEU A 298 -6.20 -17.50 -2.02
CA LEU A 298 -6.59 -17.64 -0.61
C LEU A 298 -7.65 -18.72 -0.41
N ASP A 299 -8.63 -18.84 -1.32
CA ASP A 299 -9.64 -19.89 -1.26
C ASP A 299 -9.03 -21.28 -1.47
N LYS A 300 -8.09 -21.41 -2.41
CA LYS A 300 -7.34 -22.66 -2.60
C LYS A 300 -6.52 -23.04 -1.36
N LEU A 301 -5.86 -22.06 -0.73
CA LEU A 301 -5.13 -22.29 0.52
C LEU A 301 -6.06 -22.72 1.66
N ASN A 302 -7.21 -22.06 1.81
CA ASN A 302 -8.17 -22.36 2.88
C ASN A 302 -8.84 -23.73 2.73
N SER A 303 -9.07 -24.17 1.48
CA SER A 303 -9.72 -25.46 1.18
C SER A 303 -8.75 -26.65 1.16
N GLY A 304 -7.53 -26.46 0.63
CA GLY A 304 -6.54 -27.52 0.45
C GLY A 304 -5.44 -27.55 1.52
N GLY A 305 -5.37 -26.54 2.39
CA GLY A 305 -4.27 -26.35 3.32
C GLY A 305 -2.94 -26.05 2.62
N ALA A 306 -1.87 -25.88 3.41
CA ALA A 306 -0.53 -25.58 2.91
C ALA A 306 0.01 -26.67 1.96
N ALA A 307 -0.22 -27.95 2.28
CA ALA A 307 0.27 -29.08 1.48
C ALA A 307 -0.41 -29.20 0.10
N GLY A 308 -1.65 -28.72 -0.04
CA GLY A 308 -2.39 -28.70 -1.30
C GLY A 308 -2.24 -27.40 -2.09
N PHE A 309 -1.49 -26.43 -1.59
CA PHE A 309 -1.33 -25.14 -2.24
C PHE A 309 -0.23 -25.21 -3.30
N SER A 310 -0.58 -24.77 -4.50
CA SER A 310 0.36 -24.53 -5.59
C SER A 310 -0.12 -23.34 -6.40
N VAL A 311 0.80 -22.45 -6.74
CA VAL A 311 0.51 -21.31 -7.62
C VAL A 311 0.20 -21.82 -9.02
N LEU A 312 -0.96 -21.41 -9.54
CA LEU A 312 -1.37 -21.80 -10.88
C LEU A 312 -0.65 -20.89 -11.91
N PRO A 313 -0.13 -21.45 -13.03
CA PRO A 313 0.50 -20.65 -14.09
C PRO A 313 -0.42 -19.52 -14.61
N ALA A 314 -1.72 -19.77 -14.68
CA ALA A 314 -2.71 -18.77 -15.08
C ALA A 314 -2.75 -17.56 -14.13
N TRP A 315 -2.57 -17.75 -12.82
CA TRP A 315 -2.52 -16.66 -11.86
C TRP A 315 -1.30 -15.77 -12.09
N MET A 316 -0.13 -16.38 -12.27
CA MET A 316 1.10 -15.64 -12.57
C MET A 316 1.01 -14.90 -13.91
N ALA A 317 0.44 -15.54 -14.93
CA ALA A 317 0.21 -14.89 -16.22
C ALA A 317 -0.68 -13.66 -16.11
N GLU A 318 -1.74 -13.70 -15.30
CA GLU A 318 -2.58 -12.53 -15.03
C GLU A 318 -1.83 -11.44 -14.26
N LEU A 319 -1.14 -11.77 -13.17
CA LEU A 319 -0.38 -10.79 -12.38
C LEU A 319 0.75 -10.13 -13.18
N ASN A 320 1.43 -10.88 -14.06
CA ASN A 320 2.50 -10.36 -14.90
C ASN A 320 2.00 -9.29 -15.88
N LYS A 321 0.77 -9.37 -16.37
CA LYS A 321 0.18 -8.35 -17.28
C LYS A 321 0.08 -6.97 -16.63
N VAL A 322 -0.04 -6.93 -15.30
CA VAL A 322 -0.25 -5.71 -14.52
C VAL A 322 0.95 -5.35 -13.63
N SER A 323 2.04 -6.13 -13.73
CA SER A 323 3.27 -5.86 -12.99
C SER A 323 4.00 -4.67 -13.61
N GLU A 324 4.43 -3.76 -12.74
CA GLU A 324 5.31 -2.66 -13.10
C GLU A 324 6.60 -3.18 -13.72
N GLY A 325 7.04 -2.54 -14.82
CA GLY A 325 8.19 -2.99 -15.62
C GLY A 325 8.11 -4.42 -16.14
N GLN A 326 6.92 -5.05 -16.13
CA GLN A 326 6.69 -6.44 -16.52
C GLN A 326 7.53 -7.47 -15.74
N SER A 327 8.02 -7.08 -14.57
CA SER A 327 8.83 -7.92 -13.69
C SER A 327 8.19 -7.98 -12.30
N HIS A 328 8.48 -9.06 -11.58
CA HIS A 328 8.11 -9.17 -10.18
C HIS A 328 9.26 -9.68 -9.33
N THR A 329 9.20 -9.37 -8.04
CA THR A 329 10.20 -9.74 -7.06
C THR A 329 9.54 -10.18 -5.76
N LEU A 330 10.26 -10.98 -4.97
CA LEU A 330 9.93 -11.24 -3.57
C LEU A 330 10.45 -10.12 -2.65
N GLY A 331 11.23 -9.17 -3.18
CA GLY A 331 11.82 -8.08 -2.41
C GLY A 331 12.65 -8.61 -1.24
N ALA A 332 12.53 -7.97 -0.07
CA ALA A 332 13.31 -8.34 1.10
C ALA A 332 13.01 -9.73 1.67
N TYR A 333 11.89 -10.37 1.28
CA TYR A 333 11.53 -11.73 1.71
C TYR A 333 12.53 -12.77 1.21
N TYR A 334 13.12 -12.55 0.04
CA TYR A 334 14.14 -13.42 -0.55
C TYR A 334 15.46 -12.68 -0.64
N ARG A 335 16.44 -13.10 0.17
CA ARG A 335 17.81 -12.56 0.14
C ARG A 335 18.76 -13.70 -0.22
N PRO A 336 19.08 -13.91 -1.50
CA PRO A 336 19.87 -15.06 -1.95
C PRO A 336 21.32 -15.07 -1.41
N TRP A 337 21.78 -13.96 -0.82
CA TRP A 337 23.11 -13.82 -0.22
C TRP A 337 23.15 -14.10 1.30
N LYS A 338 22.02 -14.48 1.91
CA LYS A 338 21.94 -15.00 3.28
C LYS A 338 21.80 -16.51 3.23
#